data_AF-A0A534SGU1-F1
#
_entry.id   AF-A0A534SGU1-F1
#
_cell.length_a   1.000
_cell.length_b   1.000
_cell.length_c   1.000
_cell.angle_alpha   90.00
_cell.angle_beta   90.00
_cell.angle_gamma   90.00
#
_symmetry.space_group_name_H-M   'P 1'
#
loop_
_entity.id
_entity.type
_entity.pdbx_description
1 polymer ?
#
loop_
_entity_poly.entity_id
_entity_poly.type
_entity_poly.pdbx_seq_one_letter_code
_entity_poly.pdbx_strand_id
1 'polypeptide(L)'
;MGREHGADDRPAPSDRLLESPLLQHPVDGAPGRDGSDAQADRGRVLSRVVVLGSTGQLGSDLVEAFAREDVRGLAHQDLEIGDAEAVRQVLGRLRPDVVVNTAAFHNVPRCETEPGRAFALNATAPWNLARTCRDLGARLVHVSTDYVFDGTKRAPYVETDRPNPLNVYAVSKLAGEYAVL
;
A
#
# COMPACT_ATOMS: atom_id res chain seq x y z
N MET A 1 -32.89 34.14 -15.80
CA MET A 1 -31.67 34.03 -16.62
C MET A 1 -30.73 33.07 -15.90
N GLY A 2 -30.89 31.77 -16.17
CA GLY A 2 -30.14 30.71 -15.50
C GLY A 2 -28.72 30.63 -16.04
N ARG A 3 -27.75 30.38 -15.15
CA ARG A 3 -26.39 29.99 -15.54
C ARG A 3 -26.17 28.54 -15.11
N GLU A 4 -26.10 27.67 -16.09
CA GLU A 4 -25.78 26.26 -15.96
C GLU A 4 -24.34 26.12 -15.44
N HIS A 5 -24.18 25.42 -14.32
CA HIS A 5 -22.87 24.92 -13.88
C HIS A 5 -22.56 23.68 -14.72
N GLY A 6 -21.64 23.81 -15.67
CA GLY A 6 -21.07 22.67 -16.37
C GLY A 6 -20.37 21.77 -15.36
N ALA A 7 -20.88 20.56 -15.18
CA ALA A 7 -20.16 19.50 -14.50
C ALA A 7 -18.90 19.19 -15.31
N ASP A 8 -17.76 19.21 -14.64
CA ASP A 8 -16.46 18.84 -15.19
C ASP A 8 -16.46 17.33 -15.46
N ASP A 9 -16.76 16.96 -16.70
CA ASP A 9 -16.96 15.59 -17.20
C ASP A 9 -15.63 14.82 -17.37
N ARG A 10 -14.67 15.07 -16.46
CA ARG A 10 -13.39 14.34 -16.45
C ARG A 10 -13.64 12.94 -15.86
N PRO A 11 -13.25 11.86 -16.57
CA PRO A 11 -13.44 10.50 -16.08
C PRO A 11 -12.71 10.31 -14.75
N ALA A 12 -13.28 9.47 -13.87
CA ALA A 12 -12.71 9.20 -12.56
C ALA A 12 -11.28 8.64 -12.71
N PRO A 13 -10.38 8.86 -11.74
CA PRO A 13 -9.01 8.33 -11.80
C PRO A 13 -8.97 6.80 -12.03
N SER A 14 -9.95 6.08 -11.51
CA SER A 14 -10.17 4.64 -11.75
C SER A 14 -10.41 4.31 -13.22
N ASP A 15 -11.14 5.16 -13.93
CA ASP A 15 -11.50 4.95 -15.34
C ASP A 15 -10.30 5.19 -16.26
N ARG A 16 -9.39 6.10 -15.88
CA ARG A 16 -8.14 6.37 -16.62
C ARG A 16 -7.13 5.23 -16.51
N LEU A 17 -7.18 4.45 -15.44
CA LEU A 17 -6.36 3.24 -15.32
C LEU A 17 -6.83 2.18 -16.32
N LEU A 18 -8.16 2.04 -16.52
CA LEU A 18 -8.74 1.06 -17.45
C LEU A 18 -8.36 1.31 -18.92
N GLU A 19 -8.11 2.57 -19.28
CA GLU A 19 -7.69 2.97 -20.63
C GLU A 19 -6.18 3.03 -20.83
N SER A 20 -5.38 2.70 -19.81
CA SER A 20 -3.92 2.66 -19.95
C SER A 20 -3.48 1.52 -20.88
N PRO A 21 -2.65 1.80 -21.91
CA PRO A 21 -2.06 0.76 -22.78
C PRO A 21 -1.31 -0.33 -22.00
N LEU A 22 -0.89 -0.03 -20.76
CA LEU A 22 -0.15 -0.94 -19.87
C LEU A 22 -1.03 -2.03 -19.22
N LEU A 23 -2.37 -1.93 -19.28
CA LEU A 23 -3.29 -2.96 -18.77
C LEU A 23 -3.86 -3.88 -19.86
N GLN A 24 -3.54 -3.65 -21.13
CA GLN A 24 -4.16 -4.34 -22.27
C GLN A 24 -3.31 -5.48 -22.86
N HIS A 25 -2.14 -5.77 -22.29
CA HIS A 25 -1.30 -6.87 -22.76
C HIS A 25 -1.67 -8.20 -22.06
N PRO A 26 -1.91 -9.30 -22.81
CA PRO A 26 -2.10 -10.62 -22.22
C PRO A 26 -0.82 -11.06 -21.51
N VAL A 27 -0.95 -11.56 -20.29
CA VAL A 27 0.10 -12.34 -19.62
C VAL A 27 -0.01 -13.79 -20.10
N ASP A 28 0.86 -14.17 -21.04
CA ASP A 28 0.88 -15.51 -21.62
C ASP A 28 1.35 -16.60 -20.62
N GLY A 29 0.57 -17.68 -20.57
CA GLY A 29 1.01 -19.08 -20.40
C GLY A 29 1.58 -19.54 -19.05
N ALA A 30 0.75 -20.20 -18.23
CA ALA A 30 1.21 -21.06 -17.12
C ALA A 30 1.23 -22.55 -17.56
N PRO A 31 2.33 -23.31 -17.39
CA PRO A 31 2.29 -24.75 -17.57
C PRO A 31 1.78 -25.48 -16.32
N GLY A 32 1.06 -26.58 -16.58
CA GLY A 32 0.43 -27.46 -15.58
C GLY A 32 1.42 -28.20 -14.69
N ARG A 33 0.90 -28.70 -13.56
CA ARG A 33 1.66 -29.36 -12.49
C ARG A 33 1.51 -30.88 -12.58
N ASP A 34 2.63 -31.57 -12.70
CA ASP A 34 2.82 -32.96 -12.29
C ASP A 34 4.20 -33.14 -11.64
N GLY A 35 4.27 -34.02 -10.64
CA GLY A 35 5.34 -34.03 -9.64
C GLY A 35 6.41 -35.11 -9.84
N SER A 36 7.59 -34.90 -9.25
CA SER A 36 8.28 -35.82 -8.32
C SER A 36 9.71 -35.32 -8.03
N ASP A 37 10.18 -35.70 -6.85
CA ASP A 37 11.34 -35.22 -6.09
C ASP A 37 12.70 -35.16 -6.82
N ALA A 38 13.43 -34.05 -6.64
CA ALA A 38 14.86 -34.02 -6.26
C ALA A 38 15.40 -32.57 -6.18
N GLN A 39 16.15 -32.29 -5.11
CA GLN A 39 17.08 -31.16 -4.93
C GLN A 39 16.49 -29.74 -5.06
N ALA A 40 16.01 -29.17 -3.95
CA ALA A 40 15.39 -27.85 -3.94
C ALA A 40 16.43 -26.70 -4.01
N ASP A 41 16.99 -26.47 -5.19
CA ASP A 41 17.05 -25.09 -5.70
C ASP A 41 15.60 -24.63 -5.81
N ARG A 42 15.04 -24.04 -4.74
CA ARG A 42 13.67 -23.53 -4.79
C ARG A 42 13.69 -22.30 -5.67
N GLY A 43 13.56 -22.54 -6.97
CA GLY A 43 13.39 -21.55 -8.02
C GLY A 43 12.59 -20.39 -7.46
N ARG A 44 13.24 -19.23 -7.38
CA ARG A 44 12.62 -18.01 -6.91
C ARG A 44 11.41 -17.80 -7.80
N VAL A 45 10.22 -18.13 -7.30
CA VAL A 45 8.98 -17.64 -7.89
C VAL A 45 9.16 -16.14 -7.88
N LEU A 46 9.31 -15.54 -9.06
CA LEU A 46 9.45 -14.10 -9.18
C LEU A 46 8.24 -13.50 -8.49
N SER A 47 8.47 -12.93 -7.31
CA SER A 47 7.38 -12.40 -6.50
C SER A 47 6.91 -11.13 -7.19
N ARG A 48 5.63 -11.07 -7.53
CA ARG A 48 5.02 -9.84 -8.01
C ARG A 48 4.84 -8.89 -6.83
N VAL A 49 5.59 -7.81 -6.84
CA VAL A 49 5.61 -6.82 -5.75
C VAL A 49 4.87 -5.57 -6.20
N VAL A 50 3.89 -5.13 -5.43
CA VAL A 50 3.27 -3.81 -5.60
C VAL A 50 3.76 -2.89 -4.48
N VAL A 51 4.31 -1.73 -4.83
CA VAL A 51 4.75 -0.71 -3.86
C VAL A 51 3.80 0.49 -3.94
N LEU A 52 3.03 0.72 -2.87
CA LEU A 52 2.09 1.85 -2.77
C LEU A 52 2.80 3.06 -2.14
N GLY A 53 2.63 4.24 -2.72
CA GLY A 53 3.38 5.44 -2.32
C GLY A 53 4.77 5.48 -2.98
N SER A 54 4.89 4.97 -4.20
CA SER A 54 6.15 4.73 -4.92
C SER A 54 6.99 5.98 -5.23
N THR A 55 6.42 7.18 -5.11
CA THR A 55 7.14 8.45 -5.33
C THR A 55 7.65 9.07 -4.03
N GLY A 56 7.32 8.51 -2.87
CA GLY A 56 7.92 8.90 -1.59
C GLY A 56 9.32 8.31 -1.43
N GLN A 57 10.11 8.84 -0.49
CA GLN A 57 11.52 8.46 -0.28
C GLN A 57 11.73 6.94 -0.22
N LEU A 58 11.06 6.27 0.72
CA LEU A 58 11.18 4.81 0.84
C LEU A 58 10.56 4.07 -0.36
N GLY A 59 9.46 4.59 -0.91
CA GLY A 59 8.76 3.96 -2.02
C GLY A 59 9.63 3.91 -3.28
N SER A 60 10.34 4.99 -3.60
CA SER A 60 11.24 5.04 -4.75
C SER A 60 12.43 4.11 -4.57
N ASP A 61 13.04 4.13 -3.38
CA ASP A 61 14.19 3.29 -3.07
C ASP A 61 13.84 1.80 -3.13
N LEU A 62 12.63 1.43 -2.68
CA LEU A 62 12.14 0.05 -2.78
C LEU A 62 11.86 -0.37 -4.23
N VAL A 63 11.29 0.51 -5.05
CA VAL A 63 11.08 0.22 -6.47
C VAL A 63 12.42 -0.02 -7.18
N GLU A 64 13.45 0.77 -6.86
CA GLU A 64 14.80 0.57 -7.37
C GLU A 64 15.43 -0.73 -6.84
N ALA A 65 15.31 -1.00 -5.54
CA ALA A 65 15.83 -2.21 -4.92
C ALA A 65 15.18 -3.48 -5.48
N PHE A 66 13.92 -3.40 -5.90
CA PHE A 66 13.18 -4.50 -6.52
C PHE A 66 13.24 -4.50 -8.06
N ALA A 67 14.20 -3.82 -8.69
CA ALA A 67 14.30 -3.74 -10.15
C ALA A 67 14.57 -5.09 -10.86
N ARG A 68 14.92 -6.15 -10.13
CA ARG A 68 15.15 -7.51 -10.69
C ARG A 68 13.94 -8.43 -10.51
N GLU A 69 12.87 -7.91 -9.90
CA GLU A 69 11.62 -8.57 -9.58
C GLU A 69 10.51 -8.03 -10.50
N ASP A 70 9.35 -8.67 -10.50
CA ASP A 70 8.14 -8.11 -11.13
C ASP A 70 7.56 -7.03 -10.19
N VAL A 71 8.21 -5.85 -10.14
CA VAL A 71 7.81 -4.73 -9.28
C VAL A 71 6.93 -3.72 -10.02
N ARG A 72 5.84 -3.30 -9.36
CA ARG A 72 4.96 -2.22 -9.80
C ARG A 72 4.82 -1.17 -8.71
N GLY A 73 5.43 0.00 -8.92
CA GLY A 73 5.15 1.18 -8.10
C GLY A 73 3.82 1.82 -8.48
N LEU A 74 3.01 2.18 -7.48
CA LEU A 74 1.79 2.98 -7.61
C LEU A 74 1.90 4.24 -6.76
N ALA A 75 1.84 5.40 -7.41
CA ALA A 75 1.78 6.69 -6.75
C ALA A 75 0.34 7.05 -6.38
N HIS A 76 0.15 8.10 -5.59
CA HIS A 76 -1.18 8.57 -5.19
C HIS A 76 -2.09 8.91 -6.40
N GLN A 77 -1.53 9.40 -7.49
CA GLN A 77 -2.26 9.66 -8.74
C GLN A 77 -2.69 8.39 -9.49
N ASP A 78 -2.01 7.27 -9.25
CA ASP A 78 -2.34 5.97 -9.83
C ASP A 78 -3.37 5.24 -8.95
N LEU A 79 -3.29 5.40 -7.63
CA LEU A 79 -4.21 4.78 -6.69
C LEU A 79 -4.26 5.56 -5.36
N GLU A 80 -5.43 6.10 -5.02
CA GLU A 80 -5.71 6.60 -3.69
C GLU A 80 -6.04 5.42 -2.75
N ILE A 81 -5.17 5.18 -1.77
CA ILE A 81 -5.31 4.08 -0.81
C ILE A 81 -6.54 4.24 0.10
N GLY A 82 -7.05 5.47 0.24
CA GLY A 82 -8.32 5.76 0.92
C GLY A 82 -9.56 5.19 0.21
N ASP A 83 -9.47 4.90 -1.09
CA ASP A 83 -10.56 4.30 -1.87
C ASP A 83 -10.46 2.77 -1.86
N ALA A 84 -11.21 2.15 -0.95
CA ALA A 84 -11.18 0.70 -0.76
C ALA A 84 -11.65 -0.10 -1.99
N GLU A 85 -12.55 0.45 -2.81
CA GLU A 85 -13.02 -0.25 -4.02
C GLU A 85 -11.98 -0.16 -5.13
N ALA A 86 -11.40 1.02 -5.37
CA ALA A 86 -10.31 1.18 -6.32
C ALA A 86 -9.12 0.27 -5.95
N VAL A 87 -8.76 0.19 -4.67
CA VAL A 87 -7.71 -0.72 -4.17
C VAL A 87 -8.03 -2.17 -4.51
N ARG A 88 -9.25 -2.65 -4.23
CA ARG A 88 -9.66 -4.02 -4.57
C ARG A 88 -9.55 -4.30 -6.05
N GLN A 89 -10.04 -3.40 -6.89
CA GLN A 89 -10.04 -3.58 -8.34
C GLN A 89 -8.62 -3.61 -8.91
N VAL A 90 -7.78 -2.65 -8.52
CA VAL A 90 -6.40 -2.55 -9.01
C VAL A 90 -5.58 -3.74 -8.54
N LEU A 91 -5.59 -4.07 -7.25
CA LEU A 91 -4.83 -5.22 -6.74
C LEU A 91 -5.36 -6.55 -7.28
N GLY A 92 -6.68 -6.68 -7.48
CA GLY A 92 -7.28 -7.88 -8.08
C GLY A 92 -6.85 -8.11 -9.52
N ARG A 93 -6.64 -7.04 -10.31
CA ARG A 93 -6.09 -7.13 -11.67
C ARG A 93 -4.60 -7.45 -11.66
N LEU A 94 -3.83 -6.79 -10.79
CA LEU A 94 -2.39 -6.99 -10.71
C LEU A 94 -2.02 -8.36 -10.12
N ARG A 95 -2.85 -8.95 -9.27
CA ARG A 95 -2.60 -10.22 -8.56
C ARG A 95 -1.19 -10.28 -7.94
N PRO A 96 -0.84 -9.36 -7.02
CA PRO A 96 0.48 -9.35 -6.39
C PRO A 96 0.67 -10.53 -5.43
N ASP A 97 1.91 -10.98 -5.28
CA ASP A 97 2.31 -11.88 -4.19
C ASP A 97 2.59 -11.08 -2.90
N VAL A 98 3.10 -9.85 -3.06
CA VAL A 98 3.44 -8.95 -1.96
C VAL A 98 2.97 -7.54 -2.28
N VAL A 99 2.34 -6.89 -1.30
CA VAL A 99 2.04 -5.45 -1.33
C VAL A 99 2.87 -4.79 -0.22
N VAL A 100 3.67 -3.79 -0.59
CA VAL A 100 4.41 -2.94 0.35
C VAL A 100 3.73 -1.59 0.41
N ASN A 101 3.11 -1.28 1.55
CA ASN A 101 2.46 0.00 1.78
C ASN A 101 3.42 0.99 2.44
N THR A 102 3.96 1.92 1.64
CA THR A 102 4.73 3.07 2.12
C THR A 102 3.93 4.37 2.10
N ALA A 103 2.66 4.33 1.69
CA ALA A 103 1.79 5.49 1.67
C ALA A 103 1.28 5.83 3.08
N ALA A 104 1.32 7.12 3.42
CA ALA A 104 0.85 7.64 4.70
C ALA A 104 0.55 9.14 4.61
N PHE A 105 -0.40 9.60 5.42
CA PHE A 105 -0.55 11.02 5.74
C PHE A 105 0.48 11.38 6.82
N HIS A 106 1.64 11.88 6.39
CA HIS A 106 2.85 12.02 7.20
C HIS A 106 3.17 13.47 7.62
N ASN A 107 2.37 14.45 7.20
CA ASN A 107 2.55 15.83 7.64
C ASN A 107 2.01 15.98 9.07
N VAL A 108 2.90 15.91 10.07
CA VAL A 108 2.56 15.89 11.50
C VAL A 108 1.70 17.10 11.91
N PRO A 109 2.06 18.36 11.59
CA PRO A 109 1.20 19.50 11.90
C PRO A 109 -0.21 19.39 11.31
N ARG A 110 -0.34 18.89 10.08
CA ARG A 110 -1.65 18.70 9.46
C ARG A 110 -2.44 17.56 10.06
N CYS A 111 -1.79 16.53 10.61
CA CYS A 111 -2.48 15.46 11.33
C CYS A 111 -3.21 16.01 12.56
N GLU A 112 -2.62 16.96 13.28
CA GLU A 112 -3.26 17.62 14.43
C GLU A 112 -4.52 18.39 14.02
N THR A 113 -4.49 19.06 12.88
CA THR A 113 -5.63 19.86 12.39
C THR A 113 -6.65 19.04 11.59
N GLU A 114 -6.26 17.90 11.03
CA GLU A 114 -7.08 17.02 10.18
C GLU A 114 -7.07 15.57 10.71
N PRO A 115 -7.45 15.31 11.98
CA PRO A 115 -7.35 13.98 12.58
C PRO A 115 -8.16 12.93 11.81
N GLY A 116 -9.36 13.27 11.34
CA GLY A 116 -10.17 12.35 10.55
C GLY A 116 -9.46 11.86 9.28
N ARG A 117 -8.73 12.75 8.60
CA ARG A 117 -7.92 12.40 7.43
C ARG A 117 -6.71 11.54 7.81
N ALA A 118 -6.05 11.86 8.93
CA ALA A 118 -4.94 11.07 9.45
C ALA A 118 -5.38 9.63 9.72
N PHE A 119 -6.48 9.40 10.44
CA PHE A 119 -7.00 8.06 10.69
C PHE A 119 -7.50 7.36 9.43
N ALA A 120 -8.15 8.08 8.51
CA ALA A 120 -8.60 7.50 7.24
C ALA A 120 -7.44 6.90 6.44
N LEU A 121 -6.32 7.63 6.31
CA LEU A 121 -5.18 7.21 5.50
C LEU A 121 -4.16 6.34 6.25
N ASN A 122 -3.98 6.55 7.55
CA ASN A 122 -2.97 5.83 8.34
C ASN A 122 -3.52 4.60 9.07
N ALA A 123 -4.84 4.44 9.19
CA ALA A 123 -5.45 3.28 9.85
C ALA A 123 -6.50 2.57 8.99
N THR A 124 -7.55 3.28 8.55
CA THR A 124 -8.65 2.65 7.78
C THR A 124 -8.18 2.13 6.42
N ALA A 125 -7.36 2.89 5.70
CA ALA A 125 -6.78 2.44 4.43
C ALA A 125 -5.89 1.19 4.60
N PRO A 126 -4.93 1.14 5.54
CA PRO A 126 -4.20 -0.08 5.88
C PRO A 126 -5.08 -1.28 6.24
N TRP A 127 -6.16 -1.08 7.01
CA TRP A 127 -7.13 -2.14 7.31
C TRP A 127 -7.76 -2.72 6.04
N ASN A 128 -8.24 -1.85 5.14
CA ASN A 128 -8.82 -2.26 3.86
C ASN A 128 -7.79 -2.98 2.98
N LEU A 129 -6.54 -2.51 2.99
CA LEU A 129 -5.43 -3.16 2.30
C LEU A 129 -5.16 -4.56 2.85
N ALA A 130 -5.11 -4.74 4.17
CA ALA A 130 -4.90 -6.04 4.80
C ALA A 130 -6.00 -7.04 4.42
N ARG A 131 -7.26 -6.60 4.45
CA ARG A 131 -8.40 -7.41 4.00
C ARG A 131 -8.28 -7.80 2.53
N THR A 132 -7.97 -6.83 1.67
CA THR A 132 -7.81 -7.08 0.23
C THR A 132 -6.66 -8.05 -0.04
N CYS A 133 -5.52 -7.89 0.62
CA CYS A 133 -4.38 -8.78 0.50
C CYS A 133 -4.75 -10.21 0.95
N ARG A 134 -5.44 -10.35 2.08
CA ARG A 134 -5.93 -11.64 2.56
C ARG A 134 -6.86 -12.32 1.56
N ASP A 135 -7.81 -11.58 1.00
CA ASP A 135 -8.78 -12.12 0.03
C ASP A 135 -8.10 -12.56 -1.29
N LEU A 136 -6.99 -11.91 -1.65
CA LEU A 136 -6.16 -12.25 -2.82
C LEU A 136 -5.07 -13.30 -2.53
N GLY A 137 -4.85 -13.67 -1.27
CA GLY A 137 -3.72 -14.52 -0.87
C GLY A 137 -2.34 -13.83 -0.92
N ALA A 138 -2.31 -12.50 -0.97
CA ALA A 138 -1.08 -11.70 -0.99
C ALA A 138 -0.59 -11.40 0.43
N ARG A 139 0.72 -11.21 0.59
CA ARG A 139 1.32 -10.70 1.84
C ARG A 139 1.28 -9.17 1.86
N LEU A 140 0.96 -8.58 3.01
CA LEU A 140 1.07 -7.14 3.22
C LEU A 140 2.29 -6.84 4.09
N VAL A 141 3.12 -5.89 3.64
CA VAL A 141 4.13 -5.21 4.46
C VAL A 141 3.65 -3.79 4.68
N HIS A 142 3.37 -3.42 5.94
CA HIS A 142 2.94 -2.07 6.30
C HIS A 142 4.06 -1.34 7.02
N VAL A 143 4.52 -0.22 6.46
CA VAL A 143 5.57 0.59 7.08
C VAL A 143 4.97 1.49 8.15
N SER A 144 5.48 1.41 9.38
CA SER A 144 5.09 2.28 10.48
C SER A 144 6.15 3.35 10.79
N THR A 145 6.26 3.80 12.04
CA THR A 145 7.12 4.89 12.49
C THR A 145 7.57 4.66 13.92
N ASP A 146 8.77 5.12 14.25
CA ASP A 146 9.29 5.24 15.60
C ASP A 146 8.48 6.20 16.49
N TYR A 147 7.68 7.09 15.89
CA TYR A 147 6.83 8.04 16.63
C TYR A 147 5.76 7.35 17.49
N VAL A 148 5.52 6.05 17.31
CA VAL A 148 4.66 5.26 18.20
C VAL A 148 5.22 5.15 19.63
N PHE A 149 6.49 5.50 19.84
CA PHE A 149 7.12 5.59 21.15
C PHE A 149 7.30 7.05 21.60
N ASP A 150 7.43 7.27 22.92
CA ASP A 150 7.51 8.61 23.51
C ASP A 150 8.92 9.19 23.61
N GLY A 151 9.96 8.42 23.24
CA GLY A 151 11.35 8.85 23.32
C GLY A 151 11.93 8.96 24.75
N THR A 152 11.22 8.52 25.80
CA THR A 152 11.67 8.66 27.20
C THR A 152 12.69 7.60 27.64
N LYS A 153 12.75 6.46 26.94
CA LYS A 153 13.68 5.37 27.23
C LYS A 153 15.14 5.81 26.99
N ARG A 154 16.01 5.61 27.99
CA ARG A 154 17.46 5.91 27.91
C ARG A 154 18.29 4.79 27.26
N ALA A 155 17.64 3.94 26.47
CA ALA A 155 18.22 2.81 25.74
C ALA A 155 17.40 2.62 24.44
N PRO A 156 17.93 1.92 23.42
CA PRO A 156 17.18 1.66 22.20
C PRO A 156 15.82 0.99 22.46
N TYR A 157 14.80 1.40 21.71
CA TYR A 157 13.52 0.71 21.67
C TYR A 157 13.67 -0.64 20.96
N VAL A 158 12.88 -1.62 21.39
CA VAL A 158 12.74 -2.94 20.78
C VAL A 158 11.27 -3.24 20.52
N GLU A 159 10.97 -4.21 19.66
CA GLU A 159 9.62 -4.53 19.17
C GLU A 159 8.66 -5.00 20.27
N THR A 160 9.19 -5.44 21.42
CA THR A 160 8.39 -5.83 22.59
C THR A 160 8.12 -4.68 23.56
N ASP A 161 8.71 -3.51 23.35
CA ASP A 161 8.40 -2.32 24.18
C ASP A 161 6.98 -1.84 23.91
N ARG A 162 6.33 -1.29 24.94
CA ARG A 162 4.97 -0.77 24.83
C ARG A 162 4.96 0.58 24.10
N PRO A 163 4.17 0.75 23.02
CA PRO A 163 3.99 2.05 22.37
C PRO A 163 3.33 3.08 23.30
N ASN A 164 3.73 4.34 23.18
CA ASN A 164 3.15 5.50 23.86
C ASN A 164 3.20 6.74 22.94
N PRO A 165 2.33 6.82 21.92
CA PRO A 165 2.37 7.89 20.92
C PRO A 165 1.99 9.25 21.51
N LEU A 166 2.71 10.30 21.11
CA LEU A 166 2.55 11.66 21.68
C LEU A 166 1.75 12.65 20.80
N ASN A 167 1.41 12.27 19.56
CA ASN A 167 0.74 13.16 18.60
C ASN A 167 -0.23 12.37 17.70
N VAL A 168 -1.14 13.07 17.00
CA VAL A 168 -2.18 12.45 16.18
C VAL A 168 -1.61 11.61 15.04
N TYR A 169 -0.50 12.05 14.43
CA TYR A 169 0.19 11.25 13.42
C TYR A 169 0.61 9.88 13.98
N ALA A 170 1.30 9.88 15.13
CA ALA A 170 1.74 8.68 15.81
C ALA A 170 0.58 7.77 16.23
N VAL A 171 -0.46 8.34 16.84
CA VAL A 171 -1.65 7.58 17.25
C VAL A 171 -2.32 6.93 16.04
N SER A 172 -2.45 7.66 14.92
CA SER A 172 -3.06 7.14 13.69
C SER A 172 -2.22 6.04 13.05
N LYS A 173 -0.89 6.13 13.09
CA LYS A 173 0.04 5.09 12.59
C LYS A 173 0.01 3.84 13.45
N LEU A 174 0.01 3.99 14.77
CA LEU A 174 -0.14 2.87 15.71
C LEU A 174 -1.50 2.17 15.53
N ALA A 175 -2.57 2.93 15.31
CA ALA A 175 -3.87 2.36 14.97
C ALA A 175 -3.82 1.54 13.67
N GLY A 176 -3.05 2.01 12.67
CA GLY A 176 -2.76 1.25 11.45
C GLY A 176 -2.01 -0.06 11.68
N GLU A 177 -1.02 -0.08 12.56
CA GLU A 177 -0.31 -1.32 12.95
C GLU A 177 -1.31 -2.36 13.49
N TYR A 178 -2.12 -1.98 14.48
CA TYR A 178 -3.13 -2.89 15.04
C TYR A 178 -4.18 -3.33 14.02
N ALA A 179 -4.45 -2.51 13.00
CA ALA A 179 -5.46 -2.82 11.99
C ALA A 179 -4.99 -3.81 10.91
N VAL A 180 -3.68 -4.06 10.80
CA VAL A 180 -3.09 -4.98 9.81
C VAL A 180 -2.61 -6.31 10.40
N LEU A 181 -2.66 -6.46 11.73
CA LEU A 181 -2.37 -7.71 12.46
C LEU A 181 -3.61 -8.62 12.53
#